data_AF-A0A5E7UZJ8-F1
#
_entry.id   AF-A0A5E7UZJ8-F1
#
_cell.length_a   1.000
_cell.length_b   1.000
_cell.length_c   1.000
_cell.angle_alpha   90.00
_cell.angle_beta   90.00
_cell.angle_gamma   90.00
#
_symmetry.space_group_name_H-M   'P 1'
#
loop_
_entity.id
_entity.type
_entity.pdbx_description
1 polymer ?
#
loop_
_entity_poly.entity_id
_entity_poly.type
_entity_poly.pdbx_seq_one_letter_code
_entity_poly.pdbx_strand_id
1 'polypeptide(L)'
;MLSILRTNQAYNDILAPMVPAAGNRAGYVIERESRAFNEDVAYGLVLLVEMAKRFDLKVPYIEEVLQWSVAYMQGLRDSALDYFPNHWPHTTNAAA
;
A
#
# COMPACT_ATOMS: atom_id res chain seq x y z
N MET A 1 -10.43 -1.59 19.30
CA MET A 1 -10.32 -1.82 17.83
C MET A 1 -10.34 -3.30 17.47
N LEU A 2 -9.50 -4.15 18.07
CA LEU A 2 -9.44 -5.59 17.74
C LEU A 2 -10.76 -6.35 17.90
N SER A 3 -11.55 -6.05 18.94
CA SER A 3 -12.85 -6.71 19.17
C SER A 3 -13.82 -6.47 18.00
N ILE A 4 -13.90 -5.23 17.51
CA ILE A 4 -14.82 -4.85 16.42
C ILE A 4 -14.47 -5.58 15.11
N LEU A 5 -13.19 -5.67 14.75
CA LEU A 5 -12.78 -6.36 13.53
C LEU A 5 -12.94 -7.88 13.65
N ARG A 6 -12.66 -8.46 14.83
CA ARG A 6 -12.76 -9.92 15.07
C ARG A 6 -14.19 -10.43 15.15
N THR A 7 -15.13 -9.63 15.63
CA THR A 7 -16.53 -10.04 15.78
C THR A 7 -17.41 -9.65 14.60
N ASN A 8 -16.89 -8.90 13.64
CA ASN A 8 -17.65 -8.52 12.44
C ASN A 8 -17.76 -9.71 11.48
N GLN A 9 -18.98 -10.20 11.32
CA GLN A 9 -19.30 -11.35 10.47
C GLN A 9 -19.01 -11.11 8.99
N ALA A 10 -18.94 -9.86 8.52
CA ALA A 10 -18.58 -9.55 7.13
C ALA A 10 -17.15 -9.97 6.77
N TYR A 11 -16.26 -10.14 7.76
CA TYR A 11 -14.90 -10.63 7.56
C TYR A 11 -14.78 -12.16 7.72
N ASN A 12 -15.87 -12.86 8.02
CA ASN A 12 -15.81 -14.31 8.20
C ASN A 12 -15.36 -14.99 6.90
N ASP A 13 -14.47 -15.98 7.04
CA ASP A 13 -13.90 -16.75 5.93
C ASP A 13 -13.10 -15.96 4.88
N ILE A 14 -12.78 -14.68 5.15
CA ILE A 14 -11.82 -13.93 4.32
C ILE A 14 -10.40 -14.38 4.68
N LEU A 15 -9.77 -15.10 3.76
CA LEU A 15 -8.41 -15.61 3.91
C LEU A 15 -7.39 -14.69 3.23
N ALA A 16 -6.19 -14.63 3.81
CA ALA A 16 -5.07 -13.97 3.16
C ALA A 16 -4.65 -14.76 1.89
N PRO A 17 -4.24 -14.08 0.81
CA PRO A 17 -3.72 -14.75 -0.39
C PRO A 17 -2.31 -15.29 -0.06
N MET A 18 -2.22 -16.60 0.15
CA MET A 18 -1.00 -17.25 0.62
C MET A 18 -0.52 -18.30 -0.39
N VAL A 19 0.79 -18.36 -0.64
CA VAL A 19 1.45 -19.37 -1.48
C VAL A 19 2.47 -20.17 -0.67
N PRO A 20 2.75 -21.44 -1.03
CA PRO A 20 3.79 -22.22 -0.35
C PRO A 20 5.14 -21.51 -0.36
N ALA A 21 5.88 -21.60 0.74
CA ALA A 21 7.21 -21.02 0.81
C ALA A 21 8.18 -21.73 -0.14
N ALA A 22 8.98 -20.97 -0.89
CA ALA A 22 9.96 -21.51 -1.82
C ALA A 22 11.11 -22.27 -1.12
N GLY A 23 11.81 -23.12 -1.87
CA GLY A 23 13.05 -23.78 -1.42
C GLY A 23 12.85 -24.89 -0.38
N ASN A 24 11.77 -25.67 -0.48
CA ASN A 24 11.40 -26.74 0.47
C ASN A 24 11.21 -26.27 1.92
N ARG A 25 11.01 -24.96 2.15
CA ARG A 25 10.68 -24.46 3.49
C ARG A 25 9.23 -24.81 3.82
N ALA A 26 9.00 -25.33 5.02
CA ALA A 26 7.64 -25.55 5.51
C ALA A 26 6.87 -24.21 5.67
N GLY A 27 5.56 -24.24 5.40
CA GLY A 27 4.65 -23.12 5.62
C GLY A 27 4.33 -22.30 4.35
N TYR A 28 3.65 -21.19 4.57
CA TYR A 28 3.15 -20.30 3.52
C TYR A 28 3.70 -18.88 3.69
N VAL A 29 3.74 -18.13 2.59
CA VAL A 29 4.04 -16.70 2.55
C VAL A 29 2.92 -15.96 1.83
N ILE A 30 2.78 -14.66 2.05
CA ILE A 30 1.78 -13.87 1.33
C ILE A 30 2.19 -13.83 -0.15
N GLU A 31 1.22 -14.04 -1.02
CA GLU A 31 1.41 -13.94 -2.46
C GLU A 31 1.70 -12.50 -2.86
N ARG A 32 2.94 -12.24 -3.28
CA ARG A 32 3.41 -10.92 -3.73
C ARG A 32 2.65 -10.41 -4.95
N GLU A 33 2.08 -11.32 -5.72
CA GLU A 33 1.36 -11.04 -6.97
C GLU A 33 -0.14 -10.85 -6.79
N SER A 34 -0.62 -10.93 -5.55
CA SER A 34 -2.01 -10.71 -5.26
C SER A 34 -2.45 -9.29 -5.59
N ARG A 35 -3.74 -9.12 -5.88
CA ARG A 35 -4.34 -7.81 -6.19
C ARG A 35 -4.16 -6.79 -5.06
N ALA A 36 -4.07 -7.23 -3.80
CA ALA A 36 -3.81 -6.33 -2.68
C ALA A 36 -2.49 -5.54 -2.84
N PHE A 37 -1.46 -6.16 -3.43
CA PHE A 37 -0.20 -5.47 -3.70
C PHE A 37 -0.25 -4.73 -5.05
N ASN A 38 -0.70 -5.41 -6.10
CA ASN A 38 -0.68 -4.87 -7.45
C ASN A 38 -1.70 -3.72 -7.66
N GLU A 39 -2.77 -3.65 -6.88
CA GLU A 39 -3.76 -2.56 -6.95
C GLU A 39 -3.64 -1.62 -5.73
N ASP A 40 -3.91 -2.11 -4.52
CA ASP A 40 -4.06 -1.23 -3.36
C ASP A 40 -2.74 -0.55 -2.95
N VAL A 41 -1.61 -1.24 -3.05
CA VAL A 41 -0.30 -0.62 -2.78
C VAL A 41 0.13 0.27 -3.95
N ALA A 42 0.22 -0.32 -5.16
CA ALA A 42 0.78 0.36 -6.32
C ALA A 42 -0.02 1.61 -6.72
N TYR A 43 -1.36 1.59 -6.60
CA TYR A 43 -2.22 2.68 -7.03
C TYR A 43 -2.91 3.42 -5.88
N GLY A 44 -3.21 2.75 -4.76
CA GLY A 44 -3.86 3.38 -3.61
C GLY A 44 -2.86 4.05 -2.66
N LEU A 45 -1.97 3.26 -2.08
CA LEU A 45 -1.06 3.72 -1.03
C LEU A 45 0.01 4.69 -1.55
N VAL A 46 0.57 4.41 -2.74
CA VAL A 46 1.49 5.34 -3.41
C VAL A 46 0.81 6.68 -3.66
N LEU A 47 -0.41 6.68 -4.19
CA LEU A 47 -1.18 7.91 -4.43
C LEU A 47 -1.37 8.70 -3.13
N LEU A 48 -1.75 8.04 -2.05
CA LEU A 48 -2.01 8.70 -0.78
C LEU A 48 -0.75 9.34 -0.18
N VAL A 49 0.40 8.67 -0.26
CA VAL A 49 1.70 9.25 0.17
C VAL A 49 2.09 10.42 -0.73
N GLU A 50 1.87 10.32 -2.04
CA GLU A 50 2.18 11.38 -3.00
C GLU A 50 1.29 12.62 -2.85
N MET A 51 0.02 12.44 -2.44
CA MET A 51 -0.85 13.53 -2.04
C MET A 51 -0.34 14.19 -0.76
N ALA A 52 0.00 13.40 0.27
CA ALA A 52 0.50 13.93 1.53
C ALA A 52 1.75 14.79 1.34
N LYS A 53 2.71 14.33 0.51
CA LYS A 53 3.91 15.10 0.13
C LYS A 53 3.55 16.44 -0.51
N ARG A 54 2.60 16.46 -1.46
CA ARG A 54 2.18 17.70 -2.16
C ARG A 54 1.46 18.69 -1.26
N PHE A 55 0.83 18.23 -0.19
CA PHE A 55 0.18 19.06 0.82
C PHE A 55 1.08 19.41 2.02
N ASP A 56 2.36 19.04 1.99
CA ASP A 56 3.28 19.18 3.13
C ASP A 56 2.75 18.52 4.42
N LEU A 57 2.06 17.37 4.28
CA LEU A 57 1.53 16.58 5.38
C LEU A 57 2.49 15.44 5.73
N LYS A 58 2.84 15.34 7.02
CA LYS A 58 3.65 14.24 7.54
C LYS A 58 2.78 13.02 7.80
N VAL A 59 3.07 11.92 7.11
CA VAL A 59 2.35 10.64 7.23
C VAL A 59 3.31 9.46 7.51
N PRO A 60 4.14 9.52 8.57
CA PRO A 60 5.27 8.61 8.77
C PRO A 60 4.87 7.13 8.82
N TYR A 61 3.75 6.80 9.47
CA TYR A 61 3.28 5.42 9.57
C TYR A 61 2.72 4.87 8.26
N ILE A 62 2.19 5.74 7.40
CA ILE A 62 1.73 5.35 6.07
C ILE A 62 2.94 5.11 5.16
N GLU A 63 3.96 5.96 5.27
CA GLU A 63 5.23 5.78 4.57
C GLU A 63 5.93 4.49 4.99
N GLU A 64 5.91 4.13 6.28
CA GLU A 64 6.46 2.88 6.79
C GLU A 64 5.77 1.65 6.15
N VAL A 65 4.43 1.65 6.10
CA VAL A 65 3.65 0.58 5.46
C VAL A 65 3.97 0.49 3.96
N LEU A 66 4.12 1.64 3.29
CA LEU A 66 4.50 1.68 1.88
C LEU A 66 5.89 1.09 1.66
N GLN A 67 6.88 1.51 2.45
CA GLN A 67 8.26 1.01 2.36
C GLN A 67 8.33 -0.50 2.59
N TRP A 68 7.63 -1.01 3.60
CA TRP A 68 7.55 -2.45 3.84
C TRP A 68 6.94 -3.19 2.66
N SER A 69 5.83 -2.68 2.12
CA SER A 69 5.11 -3.30 0.99
C SER A 69 5.99 -3.37 -0.26
N VAL A 70 6.64 -2.25 -0.62
CA VAL A 70 7.55 -2.19 -1.77
C VAL A 70 8.74 -3.12 -1.59
N ALA A 71 9.34 -3.17 -0.40
CA ALA A 71 10.43 -4.10 -0.09
C ALA A 71 9.98 -5.56 -0.21
N TYR A 72 8.78 -5.89 0.27
CA TYR A 72 8.22 -7.23 0.20
C TYR A 72 7.93 -7.67 -1.25
N MET A 73 7.43 -6.74 -2.08
CA MET A 73 7.18 -6.94 -3.50
C MET A 73 8.46 -7.01 -4.36
N GLN A 74 9.63 -6.68 -3.77
CA GLN A 74 10.91 -6.52 -4.48
C GLN A 74 10.89 -5.37 -5.51
N GLY A 75 10.17 -4.30 -5.18
CA GLY A 75 9.94 -3.16 -6.05
C GLY A 75 8.49 -3.08 -6.52
N LEU A 76 8.10 -1.91 -7.03
CA LEU A 76 6.85 -1.72 -7.73
C LEU A 76 7.04 -2.10 -9.20
N ARG A 77 6.03 -2.77 -9.77
CA ARG A 77 6.03 -3.14 -11.19
C ARG A 77 5.70 -1.96 -12.09
N ASP A 78 4.71 -1.17 -11.67
CA ASP A 78 4.23 0.03 -12.36
C ASP A 78 4.13 1.19 -11.38
N SER A 79 4.15 2.42 -11.89
CA SER A 79 4.10 3.64 -11.08
C SER A 79 2.73 4.29 -11.15
N ALA A 80 2.09 4.47 -9.98
CA ALA A 80 0.88 5.29 -9.89
C ALA A 80 1.08 6.70 -10.47
N LEU A 81 2.31 7.22 -10.43
CA LEU A 81 2.65 8.57 -10.88
C LEU A 81 2.46 8.76 -12.39
N ASP A 82 2.48 7.70 -13.18
CA ASP A 82 2.26 7.78 -14.63
C ASP A 82 0.84 8.25 -14.98
N TYR A 83 -0.09 8.16 -14.02
CA TYR A 83 -1.47 8.57 -14.16
C TYR A 83 -1.75 9.94 -13.52
N PHE A 84 -0.75 10.62 -12.96
CA PHE A 84 -0.96 11.90 -12.30
C PHE A 84 -1.13 13.03 -13.30
N PRO A 85 -2.18 13.86 -13.16
CA PRO A 85 -2.29 15.13 -13.85
C PRO A 85 -1.02 15.98 -13.67
N ASN A 86 -0.42 16.42 -14.78
CA ASN A 86 0.74 17.32 -14.79
C ASN A 86 0.49 18.65 -14.06
N HIS A 87 -0.78 19.04 -13.88
CA HIS A 87 -1.22 20.28 -13.25
C HIS A 87 -1.78 20.06 -11.85
N TRP A 88 -1.46 18.94 -11.20
CA TRP A 88 -1.94 18.69 -9.83
C TRP A 88 -1.45 19.80 -8.88
N PRO A 89 -2.34 20.40 -8.07
CA PRO A 89 -1.96 21.49 -7.18
C PRO A 89 -0.85 21.08 -6.20
N HIS A 90 0.22 21.86 -6.20
CA HIS A 90 1.17 21.86 -5.10
C HIS A 90 0.71 22.88 -4.07
N THR A 91 1.08 22.73 -2.80
CA THR A 91 1.01 23.86 -1.87
C THR A 91 1.81 25.00 -2.45
N THR A 92 1.11 25.96 -3.07
CA THR A 92 1.67 27.26 -3.40
C THR A 92 2.17 27.81 -2.07
N ASN A 93 3.47 28.07 -1.95
CA ASN A 93 3.96 28.95 -0.89
C ASN A 93 3.09 30.21 -0.99
N ALA A 94 2.12 30.34 -0.07
CA ALA A 94 1.41 31.58 0.11
C ALA A 94 2.50 32.61 0.38
N ALA A 95 2.68 33.51 -0.60
CA ALA A 95 3.70 34.52 -0.59
C ALA A 95 3.70 35.23 0.78
N ALA A 96 4.88 35.25 1.40
CA ALA A 96 5.20 36.06 2.55
C ALA A 96 5.02 37.56 2.25
#